data_AF-A0A954V3D6-F1
#
_entry.id   AF-A0A954V3D6-F1
#
_cell.length_a   1.000
_cell.length_b   1.000
_cell.length_c   1.000
_cell.angle_alpha   90.00
_cell.angle_beta   90.00
_cell.angle_gamma   90.00
#
_symmetry.space_group_name_H-M   'P 1'
#
loop_
_entity.id
_entity.type
_entity.pdbx_description
1 polymer ?
#
loop_
_entity_poly.entity_id
_entity_poly.type
_entity_poly.pdbx_seq_one_letter_code
_entity_poly.pdbx_strand_id
1 'polypeptide(L)'
;MVKFKSARIDDLTKYSHVMIMVVAAFILFHLSWPSEAYAGDFPPPALAEKLALLAGPDATRCDDAGDAENEILFQCAEHAIASSQPFSVAIRLTGTDTTYWSAAAGSQDGSLWEVIYDTNPSGLIADTPWLKSQRCKELRFNLARFPYILCVPWV
;
A
#
# COMPACT_ATOMS: atom_id res chain seq x y z
N MET A 1 43.62 62.23 -7.63
CA MET A 1 42.32 62.61 -7.00
C MET A 1 41.25 61.68 -7.56
N VAL A 2 40.90 60.61 -6.84
CA VAL A 2 40.02 59.53 -7.33
C VAL A 2 38.61 59.76 -6.80
N LYS A 3 37.64 60.00 -7.70
CA LYS A 3 36.21 60.10 -7.34
C LYS A 3 35.62 58.68 -7.31
N PHE A 4 35.29 58.19 -6.12
CA PHE A 4 34.46 57.00 -5.97
C PHE A 4 33.00 57.37 -6.23
N LYS A 5 32.39 56.77 -7.26
CA LYS A 5 30.95 56.79 -7.47
C LYS A 5 30.29 55.93 -6.40
N SER A 6 29.47 56.56 -5.55
CA SER A 6 28.57 55.89 -4.62
C SER A 6 27.62 54.98 -5.40
N ALA A 7 27.76 53.68 -5.22
CA ALA A 7 26.83 52.68 -5.71
C ALA A 7 25.56 52.76 -4.85
N ARG A 8 24.43 52.95 -5.53
CA ARG A 8 23.11 53.22 -4.97
C ARG A 8 22.58 51.95 -4.29
N ILE A 9 22.11 52.06 -3.04
CA ILE A 9 21.66 50.98 -2.14
C ILE A 9 20.26 50.43 -2.51
N ASP A 10 19.71 50.84 -3.67
CA ASP A 10 18.31 50.54 -4.03
C ASP A 10 18.09 49.16 -4.67
N ASP A 11 19.14 48.34 -4.83
CA ASP A 11 19.04 47.06 -5.57
C ASP A 11 18.85 45.83 -4.67
N LEU A 12 19.08 45.93 -3.35
CA LEU A 12 19.03 44.78 -2.43
C LEU A 12 17.60 44.35 -2.05
N THR A 13 16.60 45.22 -2.18
CA THR A 13 15.20 44.92 -1.86
C THR A 13 14.48 44.14 -2.96
N LYS A 14 14.96 44.16 -4.21
CA LYS A 14 14.37 43.34 -5.28
C LYS A 14 14.73 41.87 -5.16
N TYR A 15 15.93 41.54 -4.70
CA TYR A 15 16.37 40.16 -4.54
C TYR A 15 15.81 39.48 -3.28
N SER A 16 15.46 40.25 -2.24
CA SER A 16 14.91 39.68 -1.00
C SER A 16 13.54 39.04 -1.20
N HIS A 17 12.67 39.65 -2.02
CA HIS A 17 11.33 39.08 -2.30
C HIS A 17 11.39 37.81 -3.14
N VAL A 18 12.30 37.74 -4.13
CA VAL A 18 12.46 36.54 -4.95
C VAL A 18 13.03 35.38 -4.13
N MET A 19 14.00 35.64 -3.25
CA MET A 19 14.59 34.61 -2.40
C MET A 19 13.58 34.05 -1.38
N ILE A 20 12.74 34.91 -0.79
CA ILE A 20 11.69 34.49 0.14
C ILE A 20 10.65 33.60 -0.56
N MET A 21 10.26 33.93 -1.80
CA MET A 21 9.30 33.12 -2.56
C MET A 21 9.86 31.74 -2.92
N VAL A 22 11.13 31.64 -3.31
CA VAL A 22 11.76 30.35 -3.66
C VAL A 22 11.90 29.45 -2.42
N VAL A 23 12.29 30.03 -1.27
CA VAL A 23 12.37 29.28 0.00
C VAL A 23 10.99 28.83 0.47
N ALA A 24 9.96 29.70 0.37
CA ALA A 24 8.59 29.32 0.71
C ALA A 24 8.04 28.21 -0.20
N ALA A 25 8.35 28.25 -1.50
CA ALA A 25 7.97 27.19 -2.44
C ALA A 25 8.66 25.86 -2.13
N PHE A 26 9.95 25.86 -1.77
CA PHE A 26 10.68 24.66 -1.37
C PHE A 26 10.15 24.06 -0.05
N ILE A 27 9.83 24.91 0.93
CA ILE A 27 9.23 24.47 2.20
C ILE A 27 7.84 23.87 1.95
N LEU A 28 7.02 24.48 1.11
CA LEU A 28 5.70 23.95 0.76
C LEU A 28 5.79 22.64 -0.07
N PHE A 29 6.84 22.49 -0.90
CA PHE A 29 7.07 21.26 -1.67
C PHE A 29 7.61 20.10 -0.82
N HIS A 30 8.28 20.38 0.30
CA HIS A 30 8.73 19.34 1.24
C HIS A 30 7.71 19.03 2.34
N LEU A 31 6.82 19.96 2.67
CA LEU A 31 5.71 19.73 3.60
C LEU A 31 4.50 19.01 2.98
N SER A 32 4.50 18.84 1.66
CA SER A 32 3.43 18.14 0.92
C SER A 32 3.81 16.72 0.50
N TRP A 33 4.94 16.18 0.97
CA TRP A 33 5.08 14.72 0.97
C TRP A 33 4.12 14.21 2.04
N PRO A 34 3.02 13.55 1.67
CA PRO A 34 2.20 12.90 2.67
C PRO A 34 3.05 11.74 3.14
N SER A 35 3.75 11.90 4.26
CA SER A 35 3.93 10.81 5.20
C SER A 35 2.57 10.53 5.84
N GLU A 36 1.54 10.34 5.02
CA GLU A 36 0.44 9.49 5.40
C GLU A 36 1.10 8.13 5.52
N ALA A 37 1.60 7.85 6.71
CA ALA A 37 1.61 6.51 7.23
C ALA A 37 0.28 5.93 6.77
N TYR A 38 0.32 4.96 5.86
CA TYR A 38 -0.83 4.16 5.43
C TYR A 38 -1.33 3.44 6.68
N ALA A 39 -2.03 4.17 7.52
CA ALA A 39 -2.59 3.75 8.79
C ALA A 39 -4.05 3.33 8.61
N GLY A 40 -4.57 3.37 7.39
CA GLY A 40 -5.88 2.83 7.06
C GLY A 40 -5.87 1.31 7.07
N ASP A 41 -6.98 0.73 7.49
CA ASP A 41 -7.22 -0.71 7.51
C ASP A 41 -7.46 -1.31 6.12
N PHE A 42 -7.49 -0.45 5.10
CA PHE A 42 -7.68 -0.82 3.72
C PHE A 42 -6.38 -1.27 3.04
N PRO A 43 -6.46 -2.19 2.06
CA PRO A 43 -5.32 -2.56 1.22
C PRO A 43 -4.74 -1.34 0.50
N PRO A 44 -3.40 -1.25 0.36
CA PRO A 44 -2.77 -0.24 -0.47
C PRO A 44 -3.27 -0.34 -1.93
N PRO A 45 -3.35 0.78 -2.68
CA PRO A 45 -3.90 0.78 -4.04
C PRO A 45 -3.27 -0.27 -4.97
N ALA A 46 -1.95 -0.47 -4.88
CA ALA A 46 -1.24 -1.47 -5.68
C ALA A 46 -1.69 -2.92 -5.37
N LEU A 47 -1.98 -3.20 -4.10
CA LEU A 47 -2.53 -4.50 -3.69
C LEU A 47 -3.99 -4.64 -4.16
N ALA A 48 -4.81 -3.63 -3.96
CA ALA A 48 -6.21 -3.62 -4.39
C ALA A 48 -6.35 -3.83 -5.91
N GLU A 49 -5.54 -3.13 -6.71
CA GLU A 49 -5.50 -3.28 -8.17
C GLU A 49 -5.09 -4.70 -8.57
N LYS A 50 -4.06 -5.26 -7.92
CA LYS A 50 -3.63 -6.63 -8.19
C LYS A 50 -4.72 -7.65 -7.87
N LEU A 51 -5.41 -7.50 -6.74
CA LEU A 51 -6.49 -8.39 -6.34
C LEU A 51 -7.68 -8.30 -7.32
N ALA A 52 -8.07 -7.09 -7.71
CA ALA A 52 -9.11 -6.89 -8.71
C ALA A 52 -8.75 -7.53 -10.07
N LEU A 53 -7.49 -7.39 -10.50
CA LEU A 53 -7.00 -8.03 -11.73
C LEU A 53 -7.05 -9.57 -11.64
N LEU A 54 -6.67 -10.15 -10.51
CA LEU A 54 -6.62 -11.60 -10.33
C LEU A 54 -8.00 -12.22 -10.13
N ALA A 55 -8.86 -11.59 -9.33
CA ALA A 55 -10.18 -12.12 -9.00
C ALA A 55 -11.21 -11.88 -10.13
N GLY A 56 -11.04 -10.77 -10.87
CA GLY A 56 -11.98 -10.33 -11.89
C GLY A 56 -13.00 -9.31 -11.37
N PRO A 57 -13.76 -8.67 -12.29
CA PRO A 57 -14.64 -7.55 -11.97
C PRO A 57 -15.87 -7.94 -11.12
N ASP A 58 -16.30 -9.20 -11.18
CA ASP A 58 -17.47 -9.71 -10.46
C ASP A 58 -17.10 -10.36 -9.11
N ALA A 59 -15.86 -10.16 -8.64
CA ALA A 59 -15.37 -10.78 -7.43
C ALA A 59 -16.02 -10.20 -6.17
N THR A 60 -16.43 -11.09 -5.26
CA THR A 60 -16.85 -10.70 -3.92
C THR A 60 -15.64 -10.17 -3.14
N ARG A 61 -15.72 -8.94 -2.65
CA ARG A 61 -14.67 -8.34 -1.81
C ARG A 61 -14.95 -8.66 -0.35
N CYS A 62 -14.24 -9.64 0.19
CA CYS A 62 -14.40 -10.04 1.58
C CYS A 62 -13.82 -9.01 2.56
N ASP A 63 -12.90 -8.15 2.10
CA ASP A 63 -12.18 -7.10 2.84
C ASP A 63 -12.92 -5.75 2.94
N ASP A 64 -14.07 -5.58 2.27
CA ASP A 64 -14.81 -4.30 2.26
C ASP A 64 -15.54 -3.98 3.58
N ALA A 65 -15.52 -4.89 4.55
CA ALA A 65 -16.19 -4.72 5.84
C ALA A 65 -15.40 -3.90 6.88
N GLY A 66 -14.25 -3.31 6.52
CA GLY A 66 -13.44 -2.47 7.41
C GLY A 66 -12.80 -3.29 8.54
N ASP A 67 -13.08 -2.94 9.80
CA ASP A 67 -12.56 -3.59 11.02
C ASP A 67 -13.13 -4.99 11.29
N ALA A 68 -13.63 -5.67 10.26
CA ALA A 68 -14.16 -7.02 10.41
C ALA A 68 -13.08 -7.96 10.97
N GLU A 69 -13.48 -8.78 11.93
CA GLU A 69 -12.59 -9.79 12.49
C GLU A 69 -12.09 -10.73 11.38
N ASN A 70 -10.81 -11.11 11.45
CA ASN A 70 -10.20 -11.99 10.44
C ASN A 70 -10.99 -13.29 10.20
N GLU A 71 -11.70 -13.77 11.23
CA GLU A 71 -12.60 -14.92 11.12
C GLU A 71 -13.73 -14.69 10.10
N ILE A 72 -14.36 -13.51 10.10
CA ILE A 72 -15.44 -13.16 9.16
C ILE A 72 -14.88 -13.05 7.74
N LEU A 73 -13.72 -12.41 7.59
CA LEU A 73 -13.04 -12.25 6.30
C LEU A 73 -12.71 -13.62 5.67
N PHE A 74 -12.20 -14.54 6.49
CA PHE A 74 -11.85 -15.89 6.04
C PHE A 74 -13.08 -16.75 5.76
N GLN A 75 -14.14 -16.67 6.57
CA GLN A 75 -15.40 -17.37 6.30
C GLN A 75 -16.01 -16.92 4.96
N CYS A 76 -15.94 -15.63 4.63
CA CYS A 76 -16.35 -15.12 3.32
C CYS A 76 -15.54 -15.76 2.18
N ALA A 77 -14.21 -15.80 2.30
CA ALA A 77 -13.35 -16.40 1.29
C ALA A 77 -13.58 -17.91 1.15
N GLU A 78 -13.71 -18.64 2.26
CA GLU A 78 -14.03 -20.07 2.26
C GLU A 78 -15.38 -20.37 1.61
N HIS A 79 -16.40 -19.55 1.88
CA HIS A 79 -17.70 -19.67 1.24
C HIS A 79 -17.62 -19.44 -0.27
N ALA A 80 -16.85 -18.43 -0.71
CA ALA A 80 -16.64 -18.16 -2.13
C ALA A 80 -15.91 -19.32 -2.83
N ILE A 81 -14.89 -19.90 -2.20
CA ILE A 81 -14.21 -21.10 -2.71
C ILE A 81 -15.19 -22.27 -2.83
N ALA A 82 -15.97 -22.56 -1.78
CA ALA A 82 -16.92 -23.67 -1.77
C ALA A 82 -18.03 -23.51 -2.82
N SER A 83 -18.41 -22.28 -3.13
CA SER A 83 -19.42 -21.94 -4.13
C SER A 83 -18.85 -21.68 -5.53
N SER A 84 -17.53 -21.83 -5.72
CA SER A 84 -16.83 -21.52 -6.98
C SER A 84 -17.09 -20.10 -7.49
N GLN A 85 -17.19 -19.13 -6.58
CA GLN A 85 -17.37 -17.72 -6.89
C GLN A 85 -16.02 -16.99 -6.86
N PRO A 86 -15.79 -16.02 -7.78
CA PRO A 86 -14.62 -15.16 -7.70
C PRO A 86 -14.65 -14.35 -6.39
N PHE A 87 -13.50 -14.17 -5.78
CA PHE A 87 -13.36 -13.44 -4.52
C PHE A 87 -12.01 -12.75 -4.39
N SER A 88 -11.95 -11.77 -3.50
CA SER A 88 -10.70 -11.23 -2.98
C SER A 88 -10.81 -11.03 -1.48
N VAL A 89 -9.70 -11.21 -0.79
CA VAL A 89 -9.58 -10.99 0.66
C VAL A 89 -8.17 -10.50 0.95
N ALA A 90 -8.04 -9.56 1.88
CA ALA A 90 -6.77 -9.06 2.36
C ALA A 90 -6.86 -8.84 3.86
N ILE A 91 -5.83 -9.27 4.58
CA ILE A 91 -5.70 -9.03 6.01
C ILE A 91 -4.43 -8.22 6.29
N ARG A 92 -4.57 -7.20 7.11
CA ARG A 92 -3.47 -6.35 7.54
C ARG A 92 -2.78 -7.00 8.74
N LEU A 93 -1.45 -7.07 8.68
CA LEU A 93 -0.59 -7.53 9.75
C LEU A 93 0.41 -6.42 10.06
N THR A 94 0.45 -6.02 11.33
CA THR A 94 1.33 -4.95 11.80
C THR A 94 2.51 -5.57 12.53
N GLY A 95 3.71 -5.36 11.99
CA GLY A 95 4.98 -5.59 12.68
C GLY A 95 5.42 -4.35 13.46
N THR A 96 6.58 -4.42 14.13
CA THR A 96 7.12 -3.29 14.89
C THR A 96 7.41 -2.07 14.00
N ASP A 97 7.96 -2.31 12.80
CA ASP A 97 8.44 -1.26 11.89
C ASP A 97 7.91 -1.42 10.44
N THR A 98 7.02 -2.38 10.22
CA THR A 98 6.44 -2.68 8.89
C THR A 98 4.96 -2.96 8.99
N THR A 99 4.22 -2.58 7.95
CA THR A 99 2.88 -3.13 7.69
C THR A 99 2.96 -4.08 6.51
N TYR A 100 2.38 -5.26 6.70
CA TYR A 100 2.33 -6.35 5.75
C TYR A 100 0.87 -6.73 5.50
N TRP A 101 0.54 -7.18 4.30
CA TRP A 101 -0.76 -7.75 3.97
C TRP A 101 -0.60 -9.17 3.43
N SER A 102 -1.34 -10.09 4.05
CA SER A 102 -1.59 -11.42 3.49
C SER A 102 -2.92 -11.35 2.75
N ALA A 103 -2.94 -11.68 1.46
CA ALA A 103 -4.13 -11.57 0.65
C ALA A 103 -4.31 -12.79 -0.25
N ALA A 104 -5.54 -12.99 -0.72
CA ALA A 104 -5.87 -14.01 -1.68
C ALA A 104 -6.91 -13.53 -2.68
N ALA A 105 -6.88 -14.16 -3.85
CA ALA A 105 -7.87 -14.00 -4.89
C ALA A 105 -8.28 -15.36 -5.46
N GLY A 106 -9.58 -15.56 -5.66
CA GLY A 106 -10.12 -16.62 -6.49
C GLY A 106 -10.73 -16.01 -7.74
N SER A 107 -10.45 -16.59 -8.90
CA SER A 107 -10.96 -16.10 -10.18
C SER A 107 -12.08 -17.00 -10.73
N GLN A 108 -12.80 -16.51 -11.73
CA GLN A 108 -13.94 -17.20 -12.33
C GLN A 108 -13.58 -18.56 -12.97
N ASP A 109 -12.32 -18.78 -13.35
CA ASP A 109 -11.85 -20.06 -13.89
C ASP A 109 -11.49 -21.09 -12.81
N GLY A 110 -11.68 -20.75 -11.52
CA GLY A 110 -11.32 -21.59 -10.37
C GLY A 110 -9.85 -21.45 -9.92
N SER A 111 -9.05 -20.60 -10.56
CA SER A 111 -7.68 -20.32 -10.12
C SER A 111 -7.67 -19.61 -8.78
N LEU A 112 -6.81 -20.10 -7.89
CA LEU A 112 -6.55 -19.51 -6.58
C LEU A 112 -5.17 -18.86 -6.58
N TRP A 113 -5.07 -17.72 -5.91
CA TRP A 113 -3.85 -16.92 -5.81
C TRP A 113 -3.63 -16.47 -4.39
N GLU A 114 -2.39 -16.54 -3.94
CA GLU A 114 -1.91 -15.80 -2.77
C GLU A 114 -1.19 -14.54 -3.26
N VAL A 115 -1.45 -13.42 -2.59
CA VAL A 115 -0.78 -12.14 -2.84
C VAL A 115 -0.22 -11.63 -1.52
N ILE A 116 1.05 -11.23 -1.55
CA ILE A 116 1.78 -10.69 -0.41
C ILE A 116 2.20 -9.27 -0.75
N TYR A 117 1.94 -8.35 0.16
CA TYR A 117 2.41 -6.97 0.08
C TYR A 117 3.12 -6.60 1.39
N ASP A 118 4.33 -6.07 1.31
CA ASP A 118 5.08 -5.56 2.45
C ASP A 118 5.54 -4.15 2.12
N THR A 119 5.24 -3.22 3.02
CA THR A 119 5.61 -1.81 2.88
C THR A 119 7.11 -1.58 3.05
N ASN A 120 7.80 -2.47 3.75
CA ASN A 120 9.20 -2.32 4.10
C ASN A 120 9.87 -3.70 4.31
N PRO A 121 10.14 -4.46 3.23
CA PRO A 121 10.60 -5.84 3.33
C PRO A 121 11.99 -5.99 3.96
N SER A 122 12.85 -4.96 3.92
CA SER A 122 14.19 -5.00 4.54
C SER A 122 14.26 -4.30 5.90
N GLY A 123 13.20 -3.61 6.33
CA GLY A 123 13.23 -2.75 7.51
C GLY A 123 14.04 -1.45 7.34
N LEU A 124 14.43 -1.07 6.12
CA LEU A 124 15.20 0.15 5.84
C LEU A 124 14.30 1.29 5.34
N ILE A 125 14.58 2.52 5.75
CA ILE A 125 13.77 3.71 5.39
C ILE A 125 13.72 3.96 3.87
N ALA A 126 14.71 3.49 3.11
CA ALA A 126 14.82 3.70 1.67
C ALA A 126 14.20 2.58 0.82
N ASP A 127 13.62 1.56 1.44
CA ASP A 127 13.12 0.40 0.71
C ASP A 127 11.75 0.65 0.08
N THR A 128 11.63 0.23 -1.18
CA THR A 128 10.37 0.28 -1.91
C THR A 128 9.47 -0.87 -1.49
N PRO A 129 8.15 -0.66 -1.37
CA PRO A 129 7.21 -1.74 -1.13
C PRO A 129 7.37 -2.86 -2.17
N TRP A 130 7.27 -4.11 -1.72
CA TRP A 130 7.26 -5.26 -2.64
C TRP A 130 5.84 -5.82 -2.76
N LEU A 131 5.53 -6.38 -3.93
CA LEU A 131 4.30 -7.11 -4.17
C LEU A 131 4.65 -8.42 -4.85
N LYS A 132 4.18 -9.54 -4.31
CA LYS A 132 4.38 -10.87 -4.87
C LYS A 132 3.04 -11.57 -4.99
N SER A 133 2.86 -12.33 -6.06
CA SER A 133 1.68 -13.16 -6.24
C SER A 133 2.09 -14.53 -6.73
N GLN A 134 1.45 -15.58 -6.21
CA GLN A 134 1.68 -16.95 -6.65
C GLN A 134 0.36 -17.71 -6.81
N ARG A 135 0.32 -18.60 -7.80
CA ARG A 135 -0.85 -19.45 -8.07
C ARG A 135 -0.83 -20.67 -7.16
N CYS A 136 -1.98 -20.99 -6.60
CA CYS A 136 -2.16 -22.05 -5.62
C CYS A 136 -3.03 -23.16 -6.18
N LYS A 137 -2.77 -24.38 -5.72
CA LYS A 137 -3.71 -25.51 -5.84
C LYS A 137 -4.82 -25.39 -4.81
N GLU A 138 -4.46 -24.97 -3.61
CA GLU A 138 -5.34 -24.83 -2.46
C GLU A 138 -4.89 -23.63 -1.63
N LEU A 139 -5.84 -22.91 -1.05
CA LEU A 139 -5.59 -21.87 -0.06
C LEU A 139 -6.01 -22.39 1.31
N ARG A 140 -5.19 -22.13 2.33
CA ARG A 140 -5.52 -22.41 3.73
C ARG A 140 -5.53 -21.13 4.53
N PHE A 141 -6.54 -20.98 5.34
CA PHE A 141 -6.72 -19.83 6.22
C PHE A 141 -6.40 -20.26 7.65
N ASN A 142 -5.47 -19.57 8.30
CA ASN A 142 -5.11 -19.86 9.68
C ASN A 142 -5.41 -18.65 10.55
N LEU A 143 -6.24 -18.83 11.58
CA LEU A 143 -6.60 -17.80 12.56
C LEU A 143 -5.71 -17.81 13.82
N ALA A 144 -4.82 -18.79 13.96
CA ALA A 144 -4.08 -19.00 15.19
C ALA A 144 -2.93 -17.99 15.37
N ARG A 145 -2.99 -17.20 16.45
CA ARG A 145 -1.97 -16.27 17.00
C ARG A 145 -1.52 -15.13 16.07
N PHE A 146 -1.28 -15.42 14.80
CA PHE A 146 -0.99 -14.50 13.71
C PHE A 146 -1.78 -14.99 12.51
N PRO A 147 -2.85 -14.30 12.09
CA PRO A 147 -3.67 -14.78 11.00
C PRO A 147 -2.88 -14.73 9.69
N TYR A 148 -2.95 -15.77 8.88
CA TYR A 148 -2.28 -15.80 7.57
C TYR A 148 -3.05 -16.67 6.58
N ILE A 149 -2.80 -16.37 5.30
CA ILE A 149 -3.21 -17.18 4.17
C ILE A 149 -1.99 -17.97 3.73
N LEU A 150 -2.17 -19.26 3.47
CA LEU A 150 -1.12 -20.16 3.00
C LEU A 150 -1.48 -20.74 1.64
N CYS A 151 -0.59 -20.56 0.68
CA CYS A 151 -0.67 -21.21 -0.61
C CYS A 151 -0.08 -22.63 -0.57
N VAL A 152 -0.86 -23.62 -1.01
CA VAL A 152 -0.35 -24.94 -1.35
C VAL A 152 -0.05 -24.96 -2.85
N PRO A 153 1.22 -25.07 -3.30
CA PRO A 153 1.56 -24.98 -4.72
C PRO A 153 1.16 -26.25 -5.50
N TRP A 154 1.17 -26.13 -6.82
CA TRP A 154 1.18 -27.28 -7.72
C TRP A 154 2.59 -27.90 -7.70
N VAL A 155 2.69 -29.17 -7.33
CA VAL A 155 3.94 -29.96 -7.40
C VAL A 155 4.14 -30.49 -8.81
#